data_AF-A0A2W6ZVH1-F1
#
_entry.id   AF-A0A2W6ZVH1-F1
#
_cell.length_a   1.000
_cell.length_b   1.000
_cell.length_c   1.000
_cell.angle_alpha   90.00
_cell.angle_beta   90.00
_cell.angle_gamma   90.00
#
_symmetry.space_group_name_H-M   'P 1'
#
loop_
_entity.id
_entity.type
_entity.pdbx_description
1 polymer ?
#
loop_
_entity_poly.entity_id
_entity_poly.type
_entity_poly.pdbx_seq_one_letter_code
_entity_poly.pdbx_strand_id
1 'polypeptide(L)' 'MRNTATIPIDELPRIFDKFYRIPGSDPWRYGGVGLGLALVKKLIAHIGADLQVESHSDQTTFTVTFPQSSLISSS' A
#
# COMPACT_ATOMS: atom_id res chain seq x y z
N MET A 1 -0.69 17.50 -11.52
CA MET A 1 0.28 16.88 -10.59
C MET A 1 0.70 15.55 -11.18
N ARG A 2 1.99 15.37 -11.56
CA ARG A 2 2.47 14.08 -12.07
C ARG A 2 2.80 13.19 -10.87
N ASN A 3 2.25 11.98 -10.85
CA ASN A 3 2.55 10.96 -9.83
C ASN A 3 3.86 10.24 -10.19
N THR A 4 4.98 10.95 -10.27
CA THR A 4 6.28 10.41 -10.74
C THR A 4 7.09 9.74 -9.62
N ALA A 5 6.42 9.11 -8.66
CA ALA A 5 7.09 8.47 -7.53
C ALA A 5 7.17 6.96 -7.79
N THR A 6 8.32 6.51 -8.31
CA THR A 6 8.69 5.09 -8.30
C THR A 6 9.24 4.73 -6.92
N ILE A 7 8.78 3.61 -6.36
CA ILE A 7 9.29 3.02 -5.13
C ILE A 7 10.32 1.96 -5.53
N PRO A 8 11.57 2.02 -5.03
CA PRO A 8 12.55 0.98 -5.27
C PRO A 8 12.02 -0.39 -4.85
N ILE A 9 12.31 -1.43 -5.63
CA ILE A 9 11.76 -2.78 -5.39
C ILE A 9 12.10 -3.32 -3.99
N ASP A 10 13.32 -3.03 -3.51
CA ASP A 10 13.80 -3.43 -2.18
C ASP A 10 13.06 -2.70 -1.05
N GLU A 11 12.38 -1.60 -1.36
CA GLU A 11 11.62 -0.79 -0.40
C GLU A 11 10.15 -1.18 -0.33
N LEU A 12 9.61 -1.87 -1.34
CA LEU A 12 8.19 -2.29 -1.39
C LEU A 12 7.72 -3.07 -0.15
N PRO A 13 8.51 -3.94 0.48
CA PRO A 13 8.07 -4.61 1.71
C PRO A 13 8.00 -3.64 2.91
N ARG A 14 8.88 -2.64 2.92
CA ARG A 14 9.14 -1.75 4.06
C ARG A 14 8.20 -0.55 4.11
N ILE A 15 7.60 -0.15 3.00
CA ILE A 15 6.63 0.97 2.96
C ILE A 15 5.41 0.77 3.88
N PHE A 16 5.16 -0.46 4.33
CA PHE A 16 4.10 -0.80 5.28
C PHE A 16 4.54 -0.80 6.75
N ASP A 17 5.84 -0.60 7.01
CA ASP A 17 6.36 -0.49 8.36
C ASP A 17 5.96 0.86 8.96
N LYS A 18 5.59 0.85 10.23
CA LYS A 18 5.22 2.09 10.93
C LYS A 18 6.41 3.02 10.98
N PHE A 19 6.17 4.30 10.69
CA PHE A 19 7.19 5.34 10.70
C PHE A 19 8.25 5.22 9.61
N TYR A 20 8.12 4.25 8.71
CA TYR A 20 9.05 4.08 7.62
C TYR A 20 8.88 5.18 6.56
N ARG A 21 10.01 5.69 6.07
CA ARG A 21 10.09 6.66 4.96
C ARG A 21 11.27 6.26 4.08
N ILE A 22 11.07 6.32 2.77
CA ILE A 22 12.11 5.99 1.80
C ILE A 22 13.26 7.01 1.93
N PRO A 23 14.51 6.57 2.14
CA PRO A 23 15.67 7.46 2.19
C PRO A 23 15.76 8.32 0.93
N GLY A 24 15.99 9.63 1.08
CA GLY A 24 16.07 10.57 -0.06
C GLY A 24 14.73 11.16 -0.52
N SER A 25 13.60 10.71 0.03
CA SER A 25 12.34 11.46 -0.08
C SER A 25 12.42 12.72 0.79
N ASP A 26 12.16 13.88 0.20
CA ASP A 26 12.23 15.15 0.93
C ASP A 26 11.24 15.13 2.11
N PRO A 27 11.73 15.18 3.37
CA PRO A 27 10.89 15.05 4.55
C PRO A 27 9.81 16.13 4.65
N TRP A 28 10.04 17.26 3.99
CA TRP A 28 9.19 18.45 3.99
C TRP A 28 8.23 18.50 2.81
N ARG A 29 8.50 17.79 1.70
CA ARG A 29 7.59 17.77 0.52
C ARG A 29 6.35 16.92 0.74
N TYR A 30 6.45 15.86 1.54
CA TYR A 30 5.34 14.95 1.81
C TYR A 30 5.08 14.91 3.31
N GLY A 31 4.11 15.71 3.76
CA GLY A 31 3.67 15.72 5.16
C GLY A 31 3.12 14.36 5.58
N GLY A 32 3.55 13.87 6.75
CA GLY A 32 3.08 12.61 7.32
C GLY A 32 4.17 11.83 8.04
N VAL A 33 3.80 11.12 9.11
CA VAL A 33 4.71 10.33 9.94
C VAL A 33 4.86 8.87 9.48
N GLY A 34 4.50 8.53 8.24
CA GLY A 34 4.65 7.16 7.72
C GLY A 34 3.71 6.13 8.38
N LEU A 35 2.47 6.53 8.71
CA LEU A 35 1.48 5.63 9.33
C LEU A 35 0.37 5.16 8.38
N GLY A 36 0.13 5.88 7.27
CA GLY A 36 -1.01 5.61 6.38
C GLY A 36 -1.01 4.18 5.83
N LEU A 37 0.09 3.76 5.20
CA LEU A 37 0.21 2.41 4.61
C LEU A 37 0.20 1.31 5.68
N ALA A 38 0.81 1.56 6.84
CA ALA A 38 0.74 0.62 7.97
C ALA A 38 -0.70 0.38 8.45
N LEU A 39 -1.55 1.42 8.45
CA LEU A 39 -2.97 1.30 8.76
C LEU A 39 -3.73 0.55 7.66
N VAL A 40 -3.46 0.86 6.39
CA VAL A 40 -4.07 0.16 5.24
C VAL A 40 -3.79 -1.34 5.29
N LYS A 41 -2.53 -1.74 5.50
CA LYS A 41 -2.16 -3.16 5.63
C LYS A 41 -2.91 -3.86 6.77
N LYS A 42 -3.06 -3.18 7.90
CA LYS A 42 -3.84 -3.70 9.04
C LYS A 42 -5.32 -3.85 8.71
N LEU A 43 -5.92 -2.86 8.06
CA LEU A 43 -7.33 -2.90 7.69
C LEU A 43 -7.61 -4.01 6.68
N ILE A 44 -6.78 -4.15 5.65
CA ILE A 44 -6.90 -5.19 4.63
C ILE A 44 -6.78 -6.59 5.24
N ALA A 45 -5.78 -6.79 6.12
CA ALA A 45 -5.66 -8.05 6.85
C ALA A 45 -6.88 -8.32 7.75
N HIS A 46 -7.43 -7.28 8.39
CA HIS A 46 -8.59 -7.42 9.28
C HIS A 46 -9.87 -7.82 8.54
N ILE A 47 -10.07 -7.33 7.31
CA ILE A 47 -11.23 -7.65 6.48
C ILE A 47 -11.02 -8.92 5.63
N GLY A 48 -9.90 -9.62 5.80
CA GLY A 48 -9.57 -10.84 5.07
C GLY A 48 -9.29 -10.64 3.57
N ALA A 49 -8.92 -9.42 3.17
CA ALA A 49 -8.52 -9.10 1.81
C ALA A 49 -7.00 -9.25 1.62
N ASP A 50 -6.56 -9.31 0.36
CA ASP A 50 -5.16 -9.31 -0.03
C ASP A 50 -4.74 -7.93 -0.57
N LEU A 51 -3.48 -7.54 -0.33
CA LEU A 51 -2.89 -6.32 -0.86
C LEU A 51 -1.62 -6.64 -1.63
N GLN A 52 -1.59 -6.23 -2.89
CA GLN A 52 -0.43 -6.29 -3.76
C GLN A 52 0.02 -4.88 -4.12
N VAL A 53 1.34 -4.68 -4.22
CA VAL A 53 1.93 -3.41 -4.64
C VAL A 53 2.96 -3.68 -5.72
N GLU A 54 2.85 -2.90 -6.80
CA GLU A 54 3.79 -2.91 -7.91
C GLU A 54 4.23 -1.48 -8.18
N SER A 55 5.53 -1.29 -8.42
CA SER A 55 6.07 0.01 -8.81
C SER A 55 6.99 -0.15 -10.01
N HIS A 56 6.61 0.48 -11.12
CA HIS A 56 7.33 0.43 -12.39
C HIS A 56 6.98 1.65 -13.25
N SER A 57 7.89 2.07 -14.12
CA SER A 57 7.66 3.12 -15.12
C SER A 57 7.06 4.43 -14.57
N ASP A 58 7.58 4.93 -13.44
CA ASP A 58 7.08 6.14 -12.77
C ASP A 58 5.63 6.04 -12.30
N GLN A 59 5.16 4.83 -12.04
CA GLN A 59 3.85 4.53 -11.50
C GLN A 59 3.96 3.53 -10.34
N THR A 60 3.18 3.76 -9.29
CA THR A 60 2.98 2.80 -8.21
C THR A 60 1.50 2.44 -8.15
N THR A 61 1.20 1.15 -8.23
CA THR A 61 -0.15 0.59 -8.23
C THR A 61 -0.35 -0.26 -6.99
N PHE A 62 -1.45 -0.03 -6.28
CA PHE A 62 -1.89 -0.83 -5.14
C PHE A 62 -3.16 -1.58 -5.55
N THR A 63 -3.13 -2.91 -5.49
CA THR A 63 -4.26 -3.77 -5.85
C THR A 63 -4.79 -4.43 -4.59
N VAL A 64 -6.07 -4.23 -4.30
CA VAL A 64 -6.76 -4.85 -3.16
C VAL A 64 -7.74 -5.88 -3.68
N THR A 65 -7.54 -7.15 -3.30
CA THR A 65 -8.42 -8.25 -3.68
C THR A 65 -9.26 -8.68 -2.49
N PHE A 66 -10.58 -8.56 -2.61
CA PHE A 66 -11.51 -8.96 -1.56
C PHE A 66 -11.95 -10.42 -1.76
N PRO A 67 -12.20 -11.16 -0.66
CA PRO A 67 -12.78 -12.49 -0.78
C PRO A 67 -14.18 -12.36 -1.40
N GLN A 68 -14.48 -13.23 -2.37
CA GLN A 68 -15.82 -13.29 -2.92
C GLN A 68 -16.77 -13.79 -1.82
N SER A 69 -17.71 -12.93 -1.42
CA SER A 69 -18.81 -13.38 -0.56
C SER A 69 -19.56 -14.48 -1.32
N SER A 70 -19.43 -15.71 -0.87
CA SER A 70 -20.34 -16.77 -1.29
C SER A 70 -21.71 -16.38 -0.74
N LEU A 71 -22.55 -15.77 -1.57
CA LEU A 71 -23.98 -15.75 -1.32
C LEU A 71 -24.38 -17.22 -1.19
N ILE A 72 -24.59 -17.67 0.04
CA ILE A 72 -25.19 -18.96 0.31
C ILE A 72 -26.59 -18.86 -0.29
N SER A 73 -26.79 -19.41 -1.48
CA SER A 73 -28.12 -19.69 -1.99
C SER A 73 -28.74 -20.70 -1.03
N SER A 74 -29.47 -20.21 -0.04
CA SER A 74 -30.40 -21.01 0.75
C SER A 74 -31.40 -21.66 -0.21
N SER A 75 -31.28 -22.97 -0.37
CA SER A 75 -32.32 -23.85 -0.91
C SER A 75 -33.41 -24.08 0.14
#